data_AF-A0A387BC13-F1
#
_entry.id   AF-A0A387BC13-F1
#
_cell.length_a   1.000
_cell.length_b   1.000
_cell.length_c   1.000
_cell.angle_alpha   90.00
_cell.angle_beta   90.00
_cell.angle_gamma   90.00
#
_symmetry.space_group_name_H-M   'P 1'
#
loop_
_entity.id
_entity.type
_entity.pdbx_description
1 polymer ?
#
loop_
_entity_poly.entity_id
_entity_poly.type
_entity_poly.pdbx_seq_one_letter_code
_entity_poly.pdbx_strand_id
1 'polypeptide(L)'
;MTFYTKTEVRALIHKDLKKDTLNRWLKKIEEWTLYSFNEEIPTSSNYYVNGQPVKRKVYDETDIKHLQELYHLRVDKRLPLAYAIHKVFLTVEDFEKWKQGKWNREIEWQKLIEKEQ
;
A
#
# COMPACT_ATOMS: atom_id res chain seq x y z
N MET A 1 0.35 7.48 17.12
CA MET A 1 0.34 7.14 15.69
C MET A 1 -0.97 7.64 15.13
N THR A 2 -0.93 8.41 14.04
CA THR A 2 -2.13 9.03 13.45
C THR A 2 -2.55 8.23 12.23
N PHE A 3 -3.84 7.92 12.13
CA PHE A 3 -4.39 7.12 11.05
C PHE A 3 -5.29 7.94 10.15
N TYR A 4 -5.05 7.82 8.85
CA TYR A 4 -5.74 8.56 7.82
C TYR A 4 -6.68 7.65 7.05
N THR A 5 -7.84 8.18 6.70
CA THR A 5 -8.74 7.57 5.72
C THR A 5 -8.14 7.66 4.33
N LYS A 6 -8.59 6.79 3.43
CA LYS A 6 -8.24 6.85 2.00
C LYS A 6 -8.48 8.23 1.35
N THR A 7 -9.52 8.96 1.79
CA THR A 7 -9.84 10.29 1.25
C THR A 7 -8.78 11.32 1.66
N GLU A 8 -8.35 11.30 2.92
CA GLU A 8 -7.29 12.18 3.43
C GLU A 8 -5.95 11.85 2.78
N VAL A 9 -5.60 10.56 2.71
CA VAL A 9 -4.38 10.09 2.05
C VAL A 9 -4.28 10.57 0.61
N ARG A 10 -5.38 10.50 -0.15
CA ARG A 10 -5.40 11.00 -1.54
C ARG A 10 -4.96 12.46 -1.62
N ALA A 11 -5.46 13.30 -0.72
CA ALA A 11 -5.10 14.72 -0.67
C ALA A 11 -3.64 14.93 -0.23
N LEU A 12 -3.14 14.09 0.66
CA LEU A 12 -1.74 14.12 1.14
C LEU A 12 -0.73 13.61 0.11
N ILE A 13 -1.13 12.73 -0.82
CA ILE A 13 -0.27 12.27 -1.91
C ILE A 13 -0.15 13.37 -2.97
N HIS A 14 -1.28 13.74 -3.60
CA HIS A 14 -1.32 14.78 -4.62
C HIS A 14 -2.77 15.19 -4.91
N LYS A 15 -3.05 16.50 -5.03
CA LYS A 15 -4.41 17.04 -5.24
C LYS A 15 -5.12 16.46 -6.47
N ASP A 16 -4.37 16.21 -7.54
CA ASP A 16 -4.88 15.73 -8.84
C ASP A 16 -4.95 14.20 -8.93
N LEU A 17 -4.57 13.47 -7.88
CA LEU A 17 -4.68 12.01 -7.87
C LEU A 17 -6.17 11.60 -7.87
N LYS A 18 -6.60 10.92 -8.93
CA LYS A 18 -7.96 10.39 -9.03
C LYS A 18 -8.20 9.29 -8.00
N LYS A 19 -9.38 9.29 -7.39
CA LYS A 19 -9.80 8.28 -6.40
C LYS A 19 -9.68 6.85 -6.95
N ASP A 20 -10.10 6.62 -8.18
CA ASP A 20 -10.06 5.29 -8.80
C ASP A 20 -8.64 4.83 -9.09
N THR A 21 -7.74 5.77 -9.43
CA THR A 21 -6.31 5.48 -9.59
C THR A 21 -5.71 5.02 -8.27
N LEU A 22 -5.97 5.73 -7.17
CA LEU A 22 -5.52 5.34 -5.84
C LEU A 22 -6.09 3.97 -5.44
N ASN A 23 -7.40 3.74 -5.61
CA ASN A 23 -8.03 2.44 -5.34
C ASN A 23 -7.33 1.30 -6.08
N ARG A 24 -7.04 1.49 -7.37
CA ARG A 24 -6.35 0.51 -8.20
C ARG A 24 -4.94 0.24 -7.69
N TRP A 25 -4.20 1.28 -7.31
CA TRP A 25 -2.83 1.12 -6.80
C TRP A 25 -2.81 0.35 -5.49
N LEU A 26 -3.65 0.74 -4.53
CA LEU A 26 -3.77 0.05 -3.24
C LEU A 26 -4.04 -1.44 -3.42
N LYS A 27 -5.01 -1.77 -4.29
CA LYS A 27 -5.30 -3.17 -4.62
C LYS A 27 -4.09 -3.88 -5.23
N LYS A 28 -3.37 -3.23 -6.15
CA LYS A 28 -2.19 -3.82 -6.79
C LYS A 28 -1.01 -4.01 -5.85
N ILE A 29 -0.84 -3.12 -4.87
CA ILE A 29 0.21 -3.27 -3.85
C ILE A 29 -0.01 -4.56 -3.07
N GLU A 30 -1.23 -4.79 -2.57
CA GLU A 30 -1.57 -5.99 -1.78
C GLU A 30 -1.60 -7.28 -2.64
N GLU A 31 -1.99 -7.17 -3.92
CA GLU A 31 -1.96 -8.30 -4.87
C GLU A 31 -0.53 -8.70 -5.26
N TRP A 32 0.38 -7.74 -5.41
CA TRP A 32 1.71 -7.95 -5.98
C TRP A 32 2.83 -7.98 -4.96
N THR A 33 2.56 -7.69 -3.69
CA THR A 33 3.57 -7.72 -2.63
C THR A 33 2.99 -8.41 -1.40
N LEU A 34 3.81 -8.51 -0.36
CA LEU A 34 3.36 -8.95 0.97
C LEU A 34 2.94 -7.79 1.86
N TYR A 35 2.93 -6.56 1.33
CA TYR A 35 2.50 -5.38 2.07
C TYR A 35 0.99 -5.43 2.31
N SER A 36 0.58 -5.18 3.56
CA SER A 36 -0.81 -5.08 3.97
C SER A 36 -1.02 -3.77 4.72
N PHE A 37 -2.04 -3.01 4.32
CA PHE A 37 -2.42 -1.81 5.04
C PHE A 37 -3.17 -2.14 6.33
N ASN A 38 -3.12 -1.23 7.30
CA ASN A 38 -3.78 -1.39 8.60
C ASN A 38 -5.31 -1.34 8.48
N GLU A 39 -6.02 -2.10 9.32
CA GLU A 39 -7.48 -2.04 9.45
C GLU A 39 -7.91 -1.63 10.86
N GLU A 40 -8.27 -0.34 11.00
CA GLU A 40 -8.67 0.24 12.29
C GLU A 40 -9.87 1.18 12.14
N ILE A 41 -10.32 1.77 13.25
CA ILE A 41 -11.30 2.84 13.25
C ILE A 41 -10.55 4.14 12.90
N PRO A 42 -10.82 4.78 11.75
CA PRO A 42 -10.10 5.99 11.38
C PRO A 42 -10.33 7.10 12.40
N THR A 43 -9.28 7.83 12.75
CA THR A 43 -9.31 8.86 13.81
C THR A 43 -10.30 9.98 13.51
N SER A 44 -10.58 10.27 12.23
CA SER A 44 -11.51 11.31 11.79
C SER A 44 -12.95 10.82 11.50
N SER A 45 -13.26 9.53 11.74
CA SER A 45 -14.50 8.92 11.26
C SER A 45 -15.56 8.72 12.36
N ASN A 46 -16.68 9.44 12.28
CA ASN A 46 -17.88 9.21 13.10
C ASN A 46 -18.86 8.20 12.48
N TYR A 47 -18.36 7.25 11.68
CA TYR A 47 -19.20 6.29 10.96
C TYR A 47 -19.43 5.00 11.75
N TYR A 48 -20.70 4.71 12.03
CA TYR A 48 -21.16 3.54 12.79
C TYR A 48 -22.12 2.69 11.96
N VAL A 49 -22.10 1.38 12.15
CA VAL A 49 -23.09 0.43 11.63
C VAL A 49 -23.61 -0.39 12.81
N ASN A 50 -24.93 -0.45 12.98
CA ASN A 50 -25.58 -1.12 14.12
C ASN A 50 -25.05 -0.67 15.49
N GLY A 51 -24.73 0.62 15.62
CA GLY A 51 -24.20 1.20 16.87
C GLY A 51 -22.73 0.91 17.14
N GLN A 52 -22.02 0.19 16.26
CA GLN A 52 -20.59 -0.09 16.41
C GLN A 52 -19.74 0.68 15.39
N PRO A 53 -18.58 1.22 15.80
CA PRO A 53 -17.68 1.91 14.90
C PRO A 53 -17.12 0.93 13.87
N VAL A 54 -17.10 1.34 12.61
CA VAL A 54 -16.69 0.46 11.51
C VAL A 54 -15.19 0.53 11.31
N LYS A 55 -14.51 -0.62 11.42
CA LYS A 55 -13.10 -0.76 11.02
C LYS A 55 -12.98 -0.66 9.50
N ARG A 56 -11.99 0.08 9.04
CA ARG A 56 -11.70 0.33 7.61
C ARG A 56 -10.20 0.32 7.39
N LYS A 57 -9.78 0.17 6.13
CA LYS A 57 -8.39 0.41 5.76
C LYS A 57 -8.00 1.85 6.09
N VAL A 58 -7.01 1.96 6.96
CA VAL A 58 -6.38 3.20 7.37
C VAL A 58 -4.91 3.17 6.99
N TYR A 59 -4.32 4.35 6.90
CA TYR A 59 -2.95 4.52 6.45
C TYR A 59 -2.22 5.37 7.47
N ASP A 60 -0.99 5.00 7.78
CA ASP A 60 -0.13 5.78 8.64
C ASP A 60 0.78 6.73 7.82
N GLU A 61 1.68 7.42 8.51
CA GLU A 61 2.64 8.33 7.86
C GLU A 61 3.65 7.61 6.95
N THR A 62 3.98 6.36 7.25
CA THR A 62 4.90 5.54 6.44
C THR A 62 4.22 5.12 5.15
N ASP A 63 2.96 4.67 5.23
CA ASP A 63 2.11 4.40 4.07
C ASP A 63 2.03 5.61 3.15
N ILE A 64 1.79 6.80 3.71
CA ILE A 64 1.69 8.04 2.95
C ILE A 64 3.02 8.33 2.22
N LYS A 65 4.16 8.20 2.91
CA LYS A 65 5.49 8.40 2.30
C LYS A 65 5.74 7.43 1.14
N HIS A 66 5.42 6.14 1.32
CA HIS A 66 5.53 5.15 0.26
C HIS A 66 4.60 5.47 -0.92
N LEU A 67 3.36 5.88 -0.65
CA LEU A 67 2.42 6.25 -1.71
C LEU A 67 2.80 7.54 -2.45
N GLN A 68 3.43 8.50 -1.77
CA GLN A 68 4.04 9.69 -2.40
C GLN A 68 5.20 9.30 -3.32
N GLU A 69 6.09 8.42 -2.88
CA GLU A 69 7.19 7.92 -3.72
C GLU A 69 6.65 7.12 -4.92
N LEU A 70 5.63 6.29 -4.71
CA LEU A 70 4.94 5.58 -5.79
C LEU A 70 4.36 6.57 -6.82
N TYR A 71 3.72 7.64 -6.35
CA TYR A 71 3.20 8.68 -7.22
C TYR A 71 4.31 9.33 -8.04
N HIS A 72 5.42 9.72 -7.40
CA HIS A 72 6.57 10.30 -8.06
C HIS A 72 7.13 9.39 -9.17
N LEU A 73 7.38 8.12 -8.85
CA LEU A 73 7.91 7.15 -9.80
C LEU A 73 6.94 6.88 -10.95
N ARG A 74 5.64 6.79 -10.66
CA ARG A 74 4.62 6.44 -11.67
C ARG A 74 4.23 7.63 -12.55
N VAL A 75 4.05 8.80 -11.98
CA VAL A 75 3.49 9.98 -12.66
C VAL A 75 4.59 10.88 -13.17
N ASP A 76 5.50 11.31 -12.31
CA ASP A 76 6.54 12.28 -12.69
C ASP A 76 7.65 11.62 -13.53
N LYS A 77 8.09 10.42 -13.11
CA LYS A 77 9.11 9.63 -13.83
C LYS A 77 8.53 8.70 -14.89
N ARG A 78 7.19 8.58 -14.96
CA ARG A 78 6.45 7.78 -15.95
C ARG A 78 6.84 6.29 -16.00
N LEU A 79 7.35 5.73 -14.90
CA LEU A 79 7.75 4.34 -14.84
C LEU A 79 6.53 3.39 -14.85
N PRO A 80 6.67 2.13 -15.32
CA PRO A 80 5.61 1.14 -15.25
C PRO A 80 5.11 0.93 -13.81
N LEU A 81 3.79 0.76 -13.63
CA LEU A 81 3.19 0.63 -12.29
C LEU A 81 3.77 -0.56 -11.52
N ALA A 82 3.97 -1.71 -12.17
CA ALA A 82 4.57 -2.88 -11.54
C ALA A 82 5.97 -2.56 -11.01
N TYR A 83 6.83 -1.97 -11.84
CA TYR A 83 8.17 -1.57 -11.42
C TYR A 83 8.14 -0.60 -10.23
N ALA A 84 7.29 0.43 -10.28
CA ALA A 84 7.20 1.41 -9.22
C ALA A 84 6.69 0.80 -7.89
N ILE A 85 5.67 -0.07 -7.95
CA ILE A 85 5.16 -0.78 -6.77
C ILE A 85 6.26 -1.65 -6.15
N HIS A 86 6.91 -2.50 -6.95
CA HIS A 86 7.90 -3.44 -6.41
C HIS A 86 9.13 -2.69 -5.87
N LYS A 87 9.53 -1.56 -6.50
CA LYS A 87 10.64 -0.74 -6.01
C LYS A 87 10.36 -0.12 -4.64
N VAL A 88 9.11 0.25 -4.36
CA VAL A 88 8.73 0.95 -3.12
C VAL A 88 8.39 -0.04 -2.00
N PHE A 89 7.68 -1.12 -2.32
CA PHE A 89 7.05 -1.99 -1.34
C PHE A 89 7.74 -3.34 -1.13
N LEU A 90 8.82 -3.62 -1.87
CA LEU A 90 9.69 -4.76 -1.58
C LEU A 90 10.97 -4.30 -0.90
N THR A 91 11.58 -5.24 -0.17
CA THR A 91 12.97 -5.11 0.26
C THR A 91 13.89 -5.03 -0.96
N VAL A 92 15.10 -4.48 -0.79
CA VAL A 92 16.10 -4.42 -1.86
C VAL A 92 16.37 -5.81 -2.43
N GLU A 93 16.49 -6.81 -1.58
CA GLU A 93 16.74 -8.20 -1.96
C GLU A 93 15.59 -8.78 -2.79
N ASP A 94 14.34 -8.61 -2.34
CA ASP A 94 13.18 -9.13 -3.06
C ASP A 94 12.93 -8.38 -4.36
N PHE A 95 13.25 -7.08 -4.41
CA PHE A 95 13.20 -6.32 -5.65
C PHE A 95 14.21 -6.83 -6.68
N GLU A 96 15.43 -7.18 -6.28
CA GLU A 96 16.39 -7.81 -7.20
C GLU A 96 15.93 -9.20 -7.67
N LYS A 97 15.37 -10.03 -6.77
CA LYS A 97 14.75 -11.30 -7.18
C LYS A 97 13.63 -11.08 -8.20
N TRP A 98 12.82 -10.04 -8.01
CA TRP A 98 11.71 -9.71 -8.90
C TRP A 98 12.21 -9.32 -10.30
N LYS A 99 13.26 -8.49 -10.39
CA LYS A 99 13.88 -8.16 -11.69
C LYS A 99 14.41 -9.39 -12.43
N GLN A 100 14.86 -10.40 -11.70
CA GLN A 100 15.34 -11.67 -12.26
C GLN A 100 14.21 -12.66 -12.60
N GLY A 101 12.94 -12.30 -12.35
CA GLY A 101 11.79 -13.19 -12.54
C GLY A 101 11.70 -14.33 -11.52
N LYS A 102 12.46 -14.25 -10.41
CA LYS A 102 12.54 -15.29 -9.37
C LYS A 102 11.64 -15.02 -8.16
N TRP A 103 11.05 -13.83 -8.10
CA TRP A 103 10.16 -13.47 -7.00
C TRP A 103 8.79 -14.11 -7.17
N ASN A 104 8.33 -14.81 -6.14
CA ASN A 104 7.00 -15.39 -6.09
C ASN A 104 6.38 -15.10 -4.71
N ARG A 105 5.25 -14.39 -4.73
CA ARG A 105 4.51 -13.96 -3.54
C ARG A 105 4.17 -15.12 -2.60
N GLU A 106 3.64 -16.21 -3.14
CA GLU A 106 3.20 -17.38 -2.38
C GLU A 106 4.39 -18.00 -1.63
N ILE A 107 5.52 -18.17 -2.33
CA ILE A 107 6.73 -18.77 -1.77
C ILE A 107 7.31 -17.88 -0.66
N GLU A 108 7.40 -16.56 -0.88
CA GLU A 108 7.92 -15.66 0.15
C GLU A 108 6.97 -15.57 1.36
N TRP A 109 5.65 -15.68 1.16
CA TRP A 109 4.68 -15.77 2.26
C TRP A 109 4.89 -17.02 3.11
N GLN A 110 5.06 -18.19 2.49
CA GLN A 110 5.31 -19.45 3.22
C GLN A 110 6.59 -19.39 4.07
N LYS A 111 7.66 -18.79 3.55
CA LYS A 111 8.90 -18.60 4.33
C LYS A 111 8.70 -17.72 5.56
N LEU A 112 7.79 -16.75 5.53
CA LEU A 112 7.48 -15.94 6.71
C LEU A 112 6.77 -16.76 7.77
N ILE A 113 5.80 -17.59 7.37
CA ILE A 113 5.09 -18.50 8.28
C ILE A 113 6.07 -19.47 8.95
N GLU A 114 6.97 -20.08 8.18
CA GLU A 114 7.95 -21.04 8.69
C GLU A 114 8.96 -20.43 9.68
N LYS A 115 9.25 -19.13 9.56
CA LYS A 115 10.18 -18.42 10.47
C LYS A 115 9.57 -18.06 11.82
N GLU A 116 8.24 -18.00 11.91
CA GLU A 116 7.54 -17.70 13.17
C GLU A 116 7.23 -18.96 14.00
N GLN A 117 7.50 -20.16 13.46
CA GLN A 117 7.38 -21.46 14.13
C GLN A 117 8.70 -21.89 14.76
#